data_AF-A0A2B0TSX1-F1
#
_entry.id   AF-A0A2B0TSX1-F1
#
_cell.length_a   1.000
_cell.length_b   1.000
_cell.length_c   1.000
_cell.angle_alpha   90.00
_cell.angle_beta   90.00
_cell.angle_gamma   90.00
#
_symmetry.space_group_name_H-M   'P 1'
#
loop_
_entity.id
_entity.type
_entity.pdbx_description
1 polymer ?
#
loop_
_entity_poly.entity_id
_entity_poly.type
_entity_poly.pdbx_seq_one_letter_code
_entity_poly.pdbx_strand_id
1 'polypeptide(L)'
;MKHKIISMAAPLTLLLGGCSTNEKVEEVKASNSEVEKEEQGDSGESKYETSFRELVADMSKTMNKVDEIIKQDDTLYEVQEEFEKAVMDVRGVVREFKELSPDSKYDLQQKKIVRAMDELELATTKLMLGMDNTQGYTFQDGLAQYKKAIDLYVKAGYQIIDIRDGKELGTTEKG
;
A
#
# COMPACT_ATOMS: atom_id res chain seq x y z
N MET A 1 14.80 21.51 7.22
CA MET A 1 13.63 21.35 8.13
C MET A 1 13.40 19.86 8.28
N LYS A 2 13.24 19.31 9.50
CA LYS A 2 13.02 17.86 9.66
C LYS A 2 11.64 17.51 9.09
N HIS A 3 11.59 17.02 7.84
CA HIS A 3 10.36 16.51 7.25
C HIS A 3 9.94 15.28 8.06
N LYS A 4 8.97 15.45 8.96
CA LYS A 4 8.26 14.34 9.58
C LYS A 4 7.41 13.71 8.48
N ILE A 5 8.02 12.82 7.70
CA ILE A 5 7.27 11.92 6.82
C ILE A 5 6.60 10.93 7.77
N ILE A 6 5.36 11.27 8.12
CA ILE A 6 4.46 10.44 8.93
C ILE A 6 4.47 9.07 8.26
N SER A 7 4.77 8.00 9.00
CA SER A 7 4.73 6.63 8.49
C SER A 7 3.42 6.40 7.74
N MET A 8 3.48 6.36 6.40
CA MET A 8 2.28 6.41 5.55
C MET A 8 1.64 5.02 5.32
N ALA A 9 2.30 3.94 5.77
CA ALA A 9 2.02 2.58 5.30
C ALA A 9 1.25 1.68 6.29
N ALA A 10 1.20 2.02 7.56
CA ALA A 10 0.65 1.16 8.61
C ALA A 10 -0.90 1.04 8.73
N PRO A 11 -1.75 2.01 8.32
CA PRO A 11 -3.14 2.03 8.81
C PRO A 11 -4.07 0.95 8.22
N LEU A 12 -3.87 0.53 6.96
CA LEU A 12 -4.76 -0.44 6.30
C LEU A 12 -4.32 -1.91 6.50
N THR A 13 -3.02 -2.17 6.50
CA THR A 13 -2.45 -3.53 6.58
C THR A 13 -2.81 -4.22 7.90
N LEU A 14 -2.88 -3.48 9.01
CA LEU A 14 -3.26 -4.01 10.32
C LEU A 14 -4.69 -4.55 10.38
N LEU A 15 -5.61 -3.98 9.61
CA LEU A 15 -7.04 -4.32 9.65
C LEU A 15 -7.44 -5.44 8.68
N LEU A 16 -6.56 -5.74 7.72
CA LEU A 16 -6.78 -6.79 6.74
C LEU A 16 -6.24 -8.15 7.18
N GLY A 17 -5.61 -8.23 8.36
CA GLY A 17 -5.06 -9.47 8.93
C GLY A 17 -3.87 -9.97 8.11
N GLY A 18 -2.65 -9.71 8.56
CA GLY A 18 -1.44 -10.14 7.88
C GLY A 18 -0.51 -10.93 8.79
N CYS A 19 -0.38 -12.23 8.53
CA CYS A 19 0.88 -12.97 8.63
C CYS A 19 0.85 -14.08 7.57
N SER A 20 1.51 -13.86 6.44
CA SER A 20 2.00 -14.95 5.61
C SER A 20 3.49 -14.74 5.39
N THR A 21 4.28 -15.25 6.33
CA THR A 21 5.67 -15.60 6.10
C THR A 21 5.68 -17.00 5.51
N ASN A 22 5.79 -17.13 4.19
CA ASN A 22 6.34 -18.33 3.59
C ASN A 22 7.78 -18.02 3.20
N GLU A 23 8.66 -18.02 4.21
CA GLU A 23 10.11 -18.03 3.99
C GLU A 23 10.57 -19.48 4.15
N LYS A 24 11.08 -20.05 3.05
CA LYS A 24 11.62 -21.40 2.98
C LYS A 24 12.84 -21.53 3.90
N VAL A 25 12.86 -22.56 4.74
CA VAL A 25 14.08 -23.13 5.30
C VAL A 25 13.95 -24.67 5.29
N GLU A 26 14.79 -25.34 4.51
CA GLU A 26 15.15 -26.77 4.65
C GLU A 26 15.91 -26.94 5.99
N GLU A 27 15.90 -28.00 6.80
CA GLU A 27 15.67 -29.44 6.62
C GLU A 27 15.64 -30.12 8.03
N VAL A 28 15.13 -31.36 8.11
CA VAL A 28 15.47 -32.48 9.04
C VAL A 28 14.51 -32.88 10.21
N LYS A 29 13.90 -34.07 10.01
CA LYS A 29 13.50 -35.21 10.89
C LYS A 29 12.28 -35.16 11.82
N ALA A 30 11.30 -35.97 11.41
CA ALA A 30 10.59 -37.02 12.15
C ALA A 30 10.15 -36.75 13.59
N SER A 31 8.83 -36.72 13.81
CA SER A 31 8.08 -37.78 14.53
C SER A 31 6.59 -37.44 14.61
N ASN A 32 5.79 -38.50 14.62
CA ASN A 32 4.34 -38.55 14.63
C ASN A 32 3.70 -37.73 15.76
N SER A 33 2.74 -36.86 15.44
CA SER A 33 1.61 -36.53 16.31
C SER A 33 0.45 -36.06 15.44
N GLU A 34 -0.61 -36.86 15.44
CA GLU A 34 -1.94 -36.40 15.06
C GLU A 34 -2.27 -35.16 15.90
N VAL A 35 -2.53 -34.05 15.22
CA VAL A 35 -3.34 -32.97 15.77
C VAL A 35 -4.37 -32.66 14.70
N GLU A 36 -5.57 -33.12 15.01
CA GLU A 36 -6.88 -32.60 14.63
C GLU A 36 -6.84 -31.50 13.56
N LYS A 37 -7.39 -31.84 12.39
CA LYS A 37 -7.88 -30.86 11.44
C LYS A 37 -8.97 -30.05 12.16
N GLU A 38 -8.59 -28.93 12.77
CA GLU A 38 -9.52 -27.83 12.91
C GLU A 38 -9.88 -27.40 11.49
N GLU A 39 -11.16 -27.57 11.17
CA GLU A 39 -11.77 -27.17 9.92
C GLU A 39 -11.42 -25.71 9.68
N GLN A 40 -10.53 -25.50 8.71
CA GLN A 40 -10.27 -24.22 8.07
C GLN A 40 -11.60 -23.78 7.47
N GLY A 41 -12.37 -23.03 8.25
CA GLY A 41 -13.62 -22.44 7.82
C GLY A 41 -13.35 -21.71 6.51
N ASP A 42 -14.13 -22.07 5.49
CA ASP A 42 -14.24 -21.39 4.22
C ASP A 42 -14.34 -19.88 4.49
N SER A 43 -13.23 -19.15 4.44
CA SER A 43 -13.26 -17.71 4.57
C SER A 43 -13.98 -17.26 3.31
N GLY A 44 -15.25 -16.86 3.43
CA GLY A 44 -16.08 -16.35 2.33
C GLY A 44 -15.55 -15.04 1.71
N GLU A 45 -14.24 -14.82 1.78
CA GLU A 45 -13.47 -13.74 1.20
C GLU A 45 -13.42 -13.91 -0.31
N SER A 46 -13.85 -12.88 -1.03
CA SER A 46 -13.88 -12.93 -2.49
C SER A 46 -12.47 -12.86 -3.08
N LYS A 47 -12.32 -13.28 -4.34
CA LYS A 47 -11.06 -13.10 -5.09
C LYS A 47 -10.61 -11.64 -5.08
N TYR A 48 -11.56 -10.71 -5.18
CA TYR A 48 -11.27 -9.28 -5.10
C TYR A 48 -10.70 -8.89 -3.74
N GLU A 49 -11.32 -9.35 -2.64
CA GLU A 49 -10.89 -9.02 -1.28
C GLU A 49 -9.47 -9.55 -1.00
N THR A 50 -9.17 -10.76 -1.48
CA THR A 50 -7.82 -11.35 -1.38
C THR A 50 -6.79 -10.52 -2.15
N SER A 51 -7.03 -10.23 -3.44
CA SER A 51 -6.10 -9.44 -4.25
C SER A 51 -5.96 -8.00 -3.75
N PHE A 52 -7.05 -7.41 -3.24
CA PHE A 52 -7.02 -6.10 -2.61
C PHE A 52 -6.09 -6.10 -1.38
N ARG A 53 -6.19 -7.11 -0.50
CA ARG A 53 -5.31 -7.24 0.66
C ARG A 53 -3.84 -7.38 0.27
N GLU A 54 -3.53 -8.22 -0.70
CA GLU A 54 -2.15 -8.42 -1.20
C GLU A 54 -1.57 -7.09 -1.70
N LEU A 55 -2.32 -6.38 -2.54
CA LEU A 55 -1.90 -5.08 -3.07
C LEU A 55 -1.78 -4.00 -2.01
N VAL A 56 -2.61 -4.03 -0.95
CA VAL A 56 -2.44 -3.12 0.19
C VAL A 56 -1.12 -3.37 0.91
N ALA A 57 -0.72 -4.63 1.08
CA ALA A 57 0.56 -4.98 1.68
C ALA A 57 1.75 -4.55 0.81
N ASP A 58 1.67 -4.78 -0.51
CA ASP A 58 2.70 -4.37 -1.45
C ASP A 58 2.82 -2.85 -1.55
N MET A 59 1.69 -2.13 -1.54
CA MET A 59 1.69 -0.68 -1.52
C MET A 59 2.35 -0.14 -0.25
N SER A 60 1.99 -0.70 0.90
CA SER A 60 2.62 -0.36 2.19
C SER A 60 4.14 -0.56 2.14
N LYS A 61 4.60 -1.71 1.62
CA LYS A 61 6.02 -2.03 1.50
C LYS A 61 6.77 -1.05 0.58
N THR A 62 6.21 -0.76 -0.60
CA THR A 62 6.83 0.13 -1.58
C THR A 62 6.85 1.58 -1.12
N MET A 63 5.77 2.06 -0.49
CA MET A 63 5.72 3.40 0.12
C MET A 63 6.72 3.57 1.27
N ASN A 64 6.83 2.57 2.16
CA ASN A 64 7.83 2.59 3.23
C ASN A 64 9.25 2.72 2.68
N LYS A 65 9.55 2.03 1.57
CA LYS A 65 10.87 2.11 0.94
C LYS A 65 11.18 3.52 0.42
N VAL A 66 10.21 4.20 -0.20
CA VAL A 66 10.35 5.61 -0.61
C VAL A 66 10.63 6.50 0.61
N ASP A 67 9.86 6.33 1.69
CA ASP A 67 10.02 7.09 2.92
C ASP A 67 11.38 6.86 3.59
N GLU A 68 11.88 5.62 3.59
CA GLU A 68 13.19 5.24 4.14
C GLU A 68 14.33 5.89 3.36
N ILE A 69 14.27 5.88 2.03
CA ILE A 69 15.29 6.50 1.17
C ILE A 69 15.36 8.00 1.41
N ILE A 70 14.21 8.70 1.44
CA ILE A 70 14.17 10.15 1.72
C ILE A 70 14.68 10.44 3.15
N LYS A 71 14.44 9.55 4.12
CA LYS A 71 14.98 9.72 5.50
C LYS A 71 16.48 9.50 5.56
N GLN A 72 17.02 8.59 4.75
CA GLN A 72 18.45 8.32 4.66
C GLN A 72 19.19 9.52 4.07
N ASP A 73 18.68 10.08 2.97
CA ASP A 73 19.22 11.27 2.32
C ASP A 73 18.08 12.10 1.70
N ASP A 74 17.75 13.23 2.33
CA ASP A 74 16.67 14.11 1.88
C ASP A 74 17.05 15.01 0.69
N THR A 75 18.34 14.98 0.30
CA THR A 75 18.85 15.61 -0.92
C THR A 75 18.84 14.66 -2.11
N LEU A 76 18.69 13.36 -1.86
CA LEU A 76 18.77 12.26 -2.82
C LEU A 76 20.11 12.15 -3.58
N TYR A 77 21.15 12.89 -3.17
CA TYR A 77 22.43 12.97 -3.88
C TYR A 77 23.14 11.61 -3.96
N GLU A 78 23.12 10.82 -2.88
CA GLU A 78 23.79 9.52 -2.83
C GLU A 78 22.85 8.34 -3.13
N VAL A 79 21.53 8.58 -3.17
CA VAL A 79 20.50 7.53 -3.22
C VAL A 79 19.54 7.67 -4.41
N GLN A 80 19.92 8.45 -5.42
CA GLN A 80 19.05 8.80 -6.55
C GLN A 80 18.54 7.57 -7.31
N GLU A 81 19.42 6.60 -7.62
CA GLU A 81 19.04 5.36 -8.31
C GLU A 81 18.09 4.51 -7.47
N GLU A 82 18.33 4.44 -6.16
CA GLU A 82 17.46 3.70 -5.22
C GLU A 82 16.08 4.35 -5.13
N PHE A 83 16.05 5.69 -5.09
CA PHE A 83 14.82 6.48 -5.09
C PHE A 83 14.01 6.26 -6.37
N GLU A 84 14.65 6.35 -7.53
CA GLU A 84 14.00 6.10 -8.82
C GLU A 84 13.38 4.69 -8.85
N LYS A 85 14.14 3.69 -8.43
CA LYS A 85 13.65 2.31 -8.37
C LYS A 85 12.46 2.18 -7.41
N ALA A 86 12.52 2.77 -6.22
CA ALA A 86 11.42 2.71 -5.25
C ALA A 86 10.15 3.38 -5.77
N VAL A 87 10.28 4.51 -6.47
CA VAL A 87 9.16 5.19 -7.14
C VAL A 87 8.57 4.33 -8.26
N MET A 88 9.40 3.63 -9.03
CA MET A 88 8.93 2.70 -10.06
C MET A 88 8.25 1.46 -9.47
N ASP A 89 8.72 0.95 -8.33
CA ASP A 89 8.06 -0.14 -7.60
C ASP A 89 6.63 0.30 -7.16
N VAL A 90 6.46 1.53 -6.64
CA VAL A 90 5.13 2.10 -6.34
C VAL A 90 4.23 2.15 -7.58
N ARG A 91 4.76 2.59 -8.73
CA ARG A 91 4.02 2.64 -9.99
C ARG A 91 3.57 1.27 -10.49
N GLY A 92 4.32 0.21 -10.19
CA GLY A 92 3.90 -1.17 -10.45
C GLY A 92 2.60 -1.49 -9.72
N VAL A 93 2.59 -1.31 -8.39
CA VAL A 93 1.43 -1.57 -7.54
C VAL A 93 0.24 -0.68 -7.91
N VAL A 94 0.47 0.59 -8.25
CA VAL A 94 -0.55 1.53 -8.77
C VAL A 94 -1.28 0.95 -9.98
N ARG A 95 -0.54 0.33 -10.91
CA ARG A 95 -1.11 -0.25 -12.12
C ARG A 95 -1.97 -1.47 -11.78
N GLU A 96 -1.50 -2.32 -10.88
CA GLU A 96 -2.25 -3.50 -10.43
C GLU A 96 -3.55 -3.13 -9.72
N PHE A 97 -3.55 -2.08 -8.88
CA PHE A 97 -4.79 -1.55 -8.30
C PHE A 97 -5.77 -1.07 -9.37
N LYS A 98 -5.29 -0.44 -10.45
CA LYS A 98 -6.14 0.06 -11.54
C LYS A 98 -6.79 -1.06 -12.36
N GLU A 99 -6.19 -2.25 -12.35
CA GLU A 99 -6.66 -3.42 -13.09
C GLU A 99 -7.55 -4.35 -12.25
N LEU A 100 -7.66 -4.13 -10.93
CA LEU A 100 -8.57 -4.89 -10.08
C LEU A 100 -10.02 -4.77 -10.56
N SER A 101 -10.66 -5.92 -10.74
CA SER A 101 -12.09 -6.03 -11.02
C SER A 101 -12.84 -6.25 -9.71
N PRO A 102 -13.61 -5.25 -9.21
CA PRO A 102 -14.33 -5.37 -7.96
C PRO A 102 -15.63 -6.17 -8.11
N ASP A 103 -16.07 -6.79 -7.01
CA ASP A 103 -17.48 -7.19 -6.88
C ASP A 103 -18.37 -5.95 -6.88
N SER A 104 -19.63 -6.09 -7.28
CA SER A 104 -20.56 -4.94 -7.42
C SER A 104 -20.71 -4.10 -6.14
N LYS A 105 -20.60 -4.73 -4.97
CA LYS A 105 -20.63 -4.05 -3.66
C LYS A 105 -19.46 -3.08 -3.45
N TYR A 106 -18.35 -3.25 -4.15
CA TYR A 106 -17.12 -2.45 -4.00
C TYR A 106 -16.87 -1.47 -5.15
N ASP A 107 -17.67 -1.47 -6.22
CA ASP A 107 -17.42 -0.70 -7.45
C ASP A 107 -17.15 0.79 -7.19
N LEU A 108 -17.96 1.43 -6.34
CA LEU A 108 -17.78 2.86 -6.02
C LEU A 108 -16.46 3.13 -5.28
N GLN A 109 -16.10 2.27 -4.33
CA GLN A 109 -14.90 2.41 -3.52
C GLN A 109 -13.66 2.10 -4.34
N GLN A 110 -13.72 1.09 -5.21
CA GLN A 110 -12.65 0.79 -6.17
C GLN A 110 -12.42 1.98 -7.11
N LYS A 111 -13.47 2.65 -7.61
CA LYS A 111 -13.31 3.88 -8.41
C LYS A 111 -12.59 5.01 -7.65
N LYS A 112 -12.80 5.12 -6.33
CA LYS A 112 -12.06 6.07 -5.48
C LYS A 112 -10.59 5.68 -5.33
N ILE A 113 -10.30 4.37 -5.19
CA ILE A 113 -8.93 3.85 -5.20
C ILE A 113 -8.26 4.19 -6.53
N VAL A 114 -8.88 3.89 -7.67
CA VAL A 114 -8.35 4.22 -9.01
C VAL A 114 -8.04 5.71 -9.14
N ARG A 115 -8.92 6.58 -8.67
CA ARG A 115 -8.65 8.03 -8.66
C ARG A 115 -7.44 8.40 -7.80
N ALA A 116 -7.27 7.77 -6.63
CA ALA A 116 -6.09 7.96 -5.80
C ALA A 116 -4.81 7.46 -6.50
N MET A 117 -4.92 6.35 -7.25
CA MET A 117 -3.83 5.80 -8.06
C MET A 117 -3.40 6.74 -9.19
N ASP A 118 -4.34 7.40 -9.86
CA ASP A 118 -4.02 8.42 -10.89
C ASP A 118 -3.27 9.63 -10.28
N GLU A 119 -3.68 10.05 -9.08
CA GLU A 119 -2.99 11.12 -8.34
C GLU A 119 -1.58 10.69 -7.88
N LEU A 120 -1.41 9.44 -7.45
CA LEU A 120 -0.10 8.85 -7.13
C LEU A 120 0.81 8.77 -8.35
N GLU A 121 0.28 8.39 -9.50
CA GLU A 121 1.03 8.32 -10.77
C GLU A 121 1.54 9.71 -11.19
N LEU A 122 0.71 10.75 -11.03
CA LEU A 122 1.12 12.13 -11.28
C LEU A 122 2.15 12.63 -10.25
N ALA A 123 1.93 12.33 -8.96
CA ALA A 123 2.86 12.69 -7.90
C ALA A 123 4.25 12.06 -8.11
N THR A 124 4.31 10.76 -8.40
CA THR A 124 5.56 10.04 -8.69
C THR A 124 6.28 10.61 -9.92
N THR A 125 5.54 11.07 -10.93
CA THR A 125 6.13 11.78 -12.08
C THR A 125 6.84 13.05 -11.64
N LYS A 126 6.21 13.87 -10.80
CA LYS A 126 6.81 15.10 -10.28
C LYS A 126 8.03 14.82 -9.39
N LEU A 127 7.97 13.78 -8.57
CA LEU A 127 9.10 13.36 -7.74
C LEU A 127 10.32 13.01 -8.61
N MET A 128 10.15 12.19 -9.65
CA MET A 128 11.23 11.86 -10.58
C MET A 128 11.75 13.09 -11.34
N LEU A 129 10.86 13.97 -11.81
CA LEU A 129 11.27 15.19 -12.52
C LEU A 129 11.99 16.21 -11.63
N GLY A 130 11.74 16.18 -10.33
CA GLY A 130 12.30 17.12 -9.35
C GLY A 130 13.45 16.57 -8.53
N MET A 131 13.86 15.31 -8.72
CA MET A 131 14.79 14.64 -7.81
C MET A 131 16.18 15.30 -7.74
N ASP A 132 16.64 15.96 -8.82
CA ASP A 132 17.91 16.70 -8.85
C ASP A 132 17.90 17.98 -7.99
N ASN A 133 16.71 18.44 -7.57
CA ASN A 133 16.53 19.59 -6.69
C ASN A 133 15.35 19.36 -5.76
N THR A 134 15.60 18.63 -4.67
CA THR A 134 14.55 18.26 -3.70
C THR A 134 13.92 19.46 -2.99
N GLN A 135 14.60 20.61 -2.95
CA GLN A 135 14.04 21.86 -2.40
C GLN A 135 13.26 22.67 -3.45
N GLY A 136 13.30 22.26 -4.72
CA GLY A 136 12.60 22.89 -5.82
C GLY A 136 11.09 22.65 -5.78
N TYR A 137 10.34 23.54 -6.44
CA TYR A 137 8.88 23.49 -6.50
C TYR A 137 8.35 22.14 -6.97
N THR A 138 8.90 21.59 -8.06
CA THR A 138 8.43 20.33 -8.66
C THR A 138 8.48 19.16 -7.67
N PHE A 139 9.58 19.02 -6.93
CA PHE A 139 9.73 17.94 -5.96
C PHE A 139 8.81 18.13 -4.75
N GLN A 140 8.76 19.35 -4.20
CA GLN A 140 7.91 19.65 -3.04
C GLN A 140 6.41 19.54 -3.36
N ASP A 141 6.00 19.96 -4.55
CA ASP A 141 4.63 19.77 -5.06
C ASP A 141 4.33 18.29 -5.29
N GLY A 142 5.31 17.53 -5.83
CA GLY A 142 5.24 16.07 -5.94
C GLY A 142 5.01 15.39 -4.59
N LEU A 143 5.79 15.75 -3.56
CA LEU A 143 5.64 15.22 -2.20
C LEU A 143 4.29 15.59 -1.57
N ALA A 144 3.82 16.82 -1.77
CA ALA A 144 2.52 17.26 -1.25
C ALA A 144 1.36 16.48 -1.92
N GLN A 145 1.43 16.30 -3.24
CA GLN A 145 0.45 15.52 -3.98
C GLN A 145 0.51 14.04 -3.61
N TYR A 146 1.70 13.47 -3.44
CA TYR A 146 1.91 12.09 -3.02
C TYR A 146 1.19 11.80 -1.70
N LYS A 147 1.39 12.67 -0.69
CA LYS A 147 0.71 12.55 0.61
C LYS A 147 -0.81 12.60 0.49
N LYS A 148 -1.32 13.57 -0.27
CA LYS A 148 -2.76 13.71 -0.50
C LYS A 148 -3.36 12.49 -1.21
N ALA A 149 -2.64 11.92 -2.17
CA ALA A 149 -3.08 10.74 -2.89
C ALA A 149 -3.13 9.51 -1.98
N ILE A 150 -2.16 9.38 -1.07
CA ILE A 150 -2.17 8.35 -0.02
C ILE A 150 -3.38 8.53 0.91
N ASP A 151 -3.68 9.73 1.37
CA ASP A 151 -4.84 9.97 2.24
C ASP A 151 -6.15 9.55 1.57
N LEU A 152 -6.30 9.83 0.26
CA LEU A 152 -7.45 9.39 -0.52
C LEU A 152 -7.52 7.87 -0.65
N TYR A 153 -6.38 7.22 -0.91
CA TYR A 153 -6.25 5.78 -0.98
C TYR A 153 -6.61 5.10 0.35
N VAL A 154 -6.03 5.56 1.46
CA VAL A 154 -6.29 5.04 2.81
C VAL A 154 -7.77 5.17 3.18
N LYS A 155 -8.35 6.35 2.94
CA LYS A 155 -9.79 6.58 3.19
C LYS A 155 -10.68 5.64 2.39
N ALA A 156 -10.38 5.43 1.11
CA ALA A 156 -11.15 4.53 0.27
C ALA A 156 -10.95 3.05 0.70
N GLY A 157 -9.73 2.67 1.12
CA GLY A 157 -9.45 1.33 1.63
C GLY A 157 -10.22 1.02 2.91
N TYR A 158 -10.34 1.98 3.83
CA TYR A 158 -11.18 1.81 5.02
C TYR A 158 -12.65 1.59 4.67
N GLN A 159 -13.14 2.27 3.63
CA GLN A 159 -14.52 2.06 3.17
C GLN A 159 -14.73 0.68 2.55
N ILE A 160 -13.70 0.08 1.94
CA ILE A 160 -13.75 -1.32 1.47
C ILE A 160 -13.84 -2.27 2.68
N ILE A 161 -13.04 -2.02 3.72
CA ILE A 161 -13.07 -2.79 4.97
C ILE A 161 -14.43 -2.67 5.66
N ASP A 162 -15.03 -1.47 5.71
CA ASP A 162 -16.37 -1.27 6.26
C ASP A 162 -17.40 -2.14 5.53
N ILE A 163 -17.37 -2.18 4.19
CA ILE A 163 -18.30 -2.99 3.39
C ILE A 163 -18.06 -4.49 3.62
N ARG A 164 -16.79 -4.93 3.66
CA ARG A 164 -16.42 -6.32 3.96
C ARG A 164 -16.98 -6.78 5.30
N ASP A 165 -16.84 -5.94 6.32
CA ASP A 165 -17.24 -6.24 7.69
C ASP A 165 -18.74 -6.00 7.95
N GLY A 166 -19.51 -5.55 6.95
CA GLY A 166 -20.92 -5.21 7.09
C GLY A 166 -21.19 -3.99 7.98
N LYS A 167 -20.22 -3.07 8.09
CA LYS A 167 -20.28 -1.84 8.89
C LYS A 167 -20.83 -0.66 8.09
N GLU A 168 -21.24 0.38 8.81
CA GLU A 168 -21.52 1.68 8.20
C GLU A 168 -20.23 2.30 7.64
N LEU A 169 -20.32 2.91 6.45
CA LEU A 169 -19.19 3.53 5.76
C LEU A 169 -18.56 4.68 6.57
N GLY A 170 -17.24 4.68 6.67
CA GLY A 170 -16.45 5.68 7.38
C GLY A 170 -16.36 5.45 8.89
N THR A 171 -16.73 4.26 9.37
CA THR A 171 -16.58 3.92 10.80
C THR A 171 -15.18 3.42 11.10
N THR A 172 -14.58 2.62 10.22
CA THR A 172 -13.21 2.13 10.40
C THR A 172 -12.15 3.23 10.37
N GLU A 173 -12.35 4.33 9.62
CA GLU A 173 -11.42 5.48 9.60
C GLU A 173 -11.37 6.23 10.95
N LYS A 174 -12.43 6.12 11.77
CA LYS A 174 -12.60 6.89 13.01
C LYS A 174 -12.18 6.12 14.28
N GLY A 175 -11.99 4.81 14.17
CA GLY A 175 -11.62 3.91 15.27
C GLY A 175 -10.12 3.80 15.42
#